data_AF-A0A0Q9YDM0-F1
#
_entry.id   AF-A0A0Q9YDM0-F1
#
_cell.length_a   1.000
_cell.length_b   1.000
_cell.length_c   1.000
_cell.angle_alpha   90.00
_cell.angle_beta   90.00
_cell.angle_gamma   90.00
#
_symmetry.space_group_name_H-M   'P 1'
#
loop_
_entity.id
_entity.type
_entity.pdbx_description
1 polymer ?
#
loop_
_entity_poly.entity_id
_entity_poly.type
_entity_poly.pdbx_seq_one_letter_code
_entity_poly.pdbx_strand_id
1 'polypeptide(L)' 'MKKYLLFVGSFSIAFLALQILSGMLLTMFYTPSGSWEKVSSISSYVEFGSTSSISPLVISLIALGIAFGTTKLINKKSV' A
#
# COMPACT_ATOMS: atom_id res chain seq x y z
N MET A 1 -15.34 -23.23 -10.88
CA MET A 1 -15.71 -21.85 -11.28
C MET A 1 -16.43 -21.08 -10.16
N LYS A 2 -17.59 -21.53 -9.64
CA LYS A 2 -18.37 -20.77 -8.61
C LYS A 2 -17.63 -20.50 -7.29
N LYS A 3 -16.84 -21.45 -6.79
CA LYS A 3 -16.05 -21.29 -5.56
C LYS A 3 -14.95 -20.23 -5.69
N TYR A 4 -14.36 -20.09 -6.87
CA TYR A 4 -13.35 -19.05 -7.15
C TYR A 4 -13.98 -17.66 -7.18
N LEU A 5 -15.19 -17.53 -7.75
CA LEU A 5 -15.92 -16.25 -7.72
C LEU A 5 -16.29 -15.82 -6.30
N LEU A 6 -16.72 -16.76 -5.45
CA LEU A 6 -16.98 -16.47 -4.03
C LEU A 6 -15.71 -16.05 -3.29
N PHE A 7 -14.58 -16.70 -3.58
CA PHE A 7 -13.28 -16.32 -3.00
C PHE A 7 -12.86 -14.92 -3.45
N VAL A 8 -12.90 -14.64 -4.76
CA VAL A 8 -12.53 -13.32 -5.31
C VAL A 8 -13.42 -12.21 -4.76
N GLY A 9 -14.73 -12.46 -4.64
CA GLY A 9 -15.67 -11.52 -4.03
C GLY A 9 -15.33 -11.22 -2.57
N SER A 10 -15.14 -12.26 -1.76
CA SER A 10 -14.77 -12.11 -0.34
C SER A 10 -13.41 -11.40 -0.17
N PHE A 11 -12.42 -11.78 -0.96
CA PHE A 11 -11.10 -11.14 -0.97
C PHE A 11 -11.19 -9.66 -1.35
N SER A 12 -11.97 -9.31 -2.38
CA SER A 12 -12.13 -7.92 -2.82
C SER A 12 -12.75 -7.04 -1.74
N ILE A 13 -13.77 -7.56 -1.03
CA ILE A 13 -14.41 -6.85 0.08
C ILE A 13 -13.42 -6.63 1.23
N ALA A 14 -12.68 -7.68 1.61
CA ALA A 14 -11.66 -7.58 2.66
C ALA A 14 -10.53 -6.62 2.27
N PHE A 15 -10.10 -6.65 1.01
CA PHE A 15 -9.08 -5.75 0.47
C PHE A 15 -9.53 -4.29 0.51
N LEU A 16 -10.77 -3.99 0.10
CA LEU A 16 -11.33 -2.64 0.19
C LEU A 16 -11.38 -2.14 1.63
N ALA A 17 -11.82 -2.98 2.57
CA ALA A 17 -11.84 -2.61 3.99
C ALA A 17 -10.44 -2.30 4.52
N LEU A 18 -9.45 -3.12 4.16
CA LEU A 18 -8.05 -2.90 4.51
C LEU A 18 -7.52 -1.59 3.90
N GLN A 19 -7.82 -1.33 2.64
CA GLN A 19 -7.37 -0.12 1.93
C GLN A 19 -7.94 1.15 2.57
N ILE A 20 -9.22 1.15 2.93
CA ILE A 20 -9.86 2.27 3.64
C ILE A 20 -9.16 2.49 4.98
N LEU A 21 -8.96 1.43 5.77
CA LEU A 21 -8.29 1.53 7.07
C LEU A 21 -6.86 2.06 6.93
N SER A 22 -6.08 1.55 5.97
CA SER A 22 -4.74 2.03 5.68
C SER A 22 -4.73 3.50 5.23
N GLY A 23 -5.70 3.91 4.40
CA GLY A 23 -5.86 5.30 3.97
C GLY A 23 -6.23 6.24 5.12
N MET A 24 -7.09 5.79 6.04
CA MET A 24 -7.45 6.53 7.25
C MET A 24 -6.23 6.72 8.17
N LEU A 25 -5.47 5.65 8.41
CA LEU A 25 -4.22 5.73 9.19
C LEU A 25 -3.22 6.68 8.53
N LEU A 26 -3.04 6.56 7.20
CA LEU A 26 -2.14 7.45 6.48
C LEU A 26 -2.58 8.91 6.62
N THR A 27 -3.87 9.21 6.48
CA THR A 27 -4.41 10.57 6.66
C THR A 27 -4.22 11.09 8.07
N MET A 28 -4.40 10.23 9.08
CA MET A 28 -4.24 10.61 10.48
C MET A 28 -2.78 10.97 10.83
N PHE A 29 -1.81 10.28 10.22
CA PHE A 29 -0.38 10.53 10.45
C PHE A 29 0.27 11.46 9.41
N TYR A 30 -0.43 11.77 8.32
CA TYR A 30 0.09 12.64 7.28
C TYR A 30 -0.09 14.10 7.68
N THR A 31 1.04 14.78 7.86
CA THR A 31 1.06 16.25 7.96
C THR A 31 1.26 16.82 6.55
N PRO A 32 0.30 17.56 5.99
CA PRO A 32 0.47 18.16 4.68
C PRO A 32 1.55 19.25 4.74
N SER A 33 2.71 18.98 4.12
CA SER A 33 3.80 19.95 3.96
C SER A 33 3.55 20.83 2.72
N GLY A 34 2.46 21.61 2.75
CA GLY A 34 2.18 22.61 1.73
C GLY A 34 2.51 24.00 2.26
N SER A 35 3.66 24.56 1.86
CA SER A 35 3.87 26.01 2.00
C SER A 35 3.06 26.71 0.93
N TRP A 36 1.76 26.90 1.19
CA TRP A 36 0.82 27.59 0.29
C TRP A 36 1.28 29.02 -0.05
N GLU A 37 2.19 29.61 0.73
CA GLU A 37 2.83 30.89 0.45
C GLU A 37 3.87 30.87 -0.70
N LYS A 38 4.38 29.70 -1.11
CA LYS A 38 5.34 29.59 -2.23
C LYS A 38 4.69 29.38 -3.60
N VAL A 39 3.35 29.34 -3.67
CA VAL A 39 2.63 29.04 -4.92
C VAL A 39 2.77 30.15 -5.96
N SER A 40 3.07 31.38 -5.55
CA SER A 40 3.30 32.51 -6.47
C SER A 40 4.66 32.51 -7.18
N SER A 41 5.59 31.60 -6.83
CA SER A 41 6.95 31.56 -7.37
C SER A 41 7.37 30.18 -7.94
N ILE A 42 6.43 29.28 -8.19
CA ILE A 42 6.72 27.95 -8.74
C ILE A 42 6.97 28.06 -10.25
N SER A 43 8.23 28.06 -10.65
CA SER A 43 8.67 27.86 -12.05
C SER A 43 8.12 26.54 -12.60
N SER A 44 7.79 26.47 -13.90
CA SER A 44 7.13 25.33 -14.56
C SER A 44 7.97 24.04 -14.69
N TYR A 45 9.00 23.86 -13.85
CA TYR A 45 9.79 22.65 -13.80
C TYR A 45 9.07 21.60 -12.96
N VAL A 46 8.84 20.44 -13.56
CA VAL A 46 8.38 19.25 -12.85
C VAL A 46 9.58 18.72 -12.08
N GLU A 47 9.71 19.12 -10.82
CA GLU A 47 10.59 18.40 -9.90
C GLU A 47 9.93 17.05 -9.60
N PHE A 48 10.58 15.96 -10.01
CA PHE A 48 10.23 14.64 -9.48
C PHE A 48 10.53 14.69 -7.99
N GLY A 49 9.47 14.88 -7.19
CA GLY A 49 9.55 15.04 -5.74
C GLY A 49 10.43 13.96 -5.13
N SER A 50 11.14 14.34 -4.05
CA SER A 50 12.07 13.50 -3.32
C SER A 50 11.52 12.08 -3.15
N THR A 51 12.24 11.13 -3.73
CA THR A 51 11.93 9.70 -3.62
C THR A 51 11.81 9.34 -2.14
N SER A 52 10.72 8.62 -1.80
CA SER A 52 10.46 8.15 -0.44
C SER A 52 11.74 7.66 0.25
N SER A 53 11.99 8.09 1.49
CA SER A 53 13.20 7.73 2.26
C SER A 53 13.36 6.22 2.45
N ILE A 54 12.29 5.46 2.21
CA ILE A 54 12.29 4.01 2.23
C ILE A 54 12.61 3.51 0.82
N SER A 55 13.81 2.93 0.67
CA SER A 55 14.23 2.32 -0.59
C SER A 55 13.21 1.28 -1.06
N PRO A 56 12.81 1.28 -2.35
CA PRO A 56 11.90 0.28 -2.92
C PRO A 56 12.29 -1.17 -2.59
N LEU A 57 13.58 -1.43 -2.44
CA LEU A 57 14.15 -2.73 -2.08
C LEU A 57 13.64 -3.23 -0.72
N VAL A 58 13.45 -2.33 0.25
CA VAL A 58 12.93 -2.65 1.59
C VAL A 58 11.47 -3.09 1.50
N ILE A 59 10.65 -2.38 0.72
CA ILE A 59 9.25 -2.76 0.48
C ILE A 59 9.18 -4.13 -0.22
N SER A 60 10.03 -4.37 -1.21
CA SER A 60 10.11 -5.66 -1.92
C SER A 60 10.45 -6.83 -0.98
N LEU A 61 11.40 -6.65 -0.05
CA LEU A 61 11.79 -7.67 0.91
C LEU A 61 10.69 -7.98 1.93
N ILE A 62 9.98 -6.95 2.41
CA ILE A 62 8.83 -7.13 3.31
C ILE A 62 7.71 -7.88 2.58
N ALA A 63 7.39 -7.49 1.35
CA ALA A 63 6.40 -8.17 0.52
C ALA A 63 6.77 -9.64 0.29
N LEU A 64 8.04 -9.94 0.00
CA LEU A 64 8.55 -11.30 -0.14
C LEU A 64 8.38 -12.12 1.15
N GLY A 65 8.72 -11.53 2.30
CA GLY A 65 8.55 -12.20 3.61
C GLY A 65 7.09 -12.54 3.91
N ILE A 66 6.17 -11.60 3.65
CA ILE A 66 4.73 -11.82 3.84
C ILE A 66 4.21 -12.88 2.86
N ALA A 67 4.59 -12.81 1.59
CA ALA A 67 4.17 -13.78 0.57
C ALA A 67 4.66 -15.20 0.89
N PHE A 68 5.93 -15.34 1.30
CA PHE A 68 6.48 -16.64 1.69
C PHE A 68 5.81 -17.19 2.96
N GLY A 69 5.62 -16.33 3.98
CA GLY A 69 4.99 -16.71 5.25
C GLY A 69 3.54 -17.16 5.06
N THR A 70 2.76 -16.41 4.30
CA THR A 70 1.36 -16.76 3.98
C THR A 70 1.27 -18.06 3.17
N THR A 71 2.11 -18.23 2.14
CA THR A 71 2.15 -19.46 1.33
C THR A 71 2.51 -20.69 2.18
N LYS A 72 3.48 -20.57 3.09
CA LYS A 72 3.89 -21.66 3.99
C LYS A 72 2.79 -22.03 4.99
N LEU A 73 2.10 -21.04 5.57
CA LEU A 73 0.99 -21.24 6.50
C LEU A 73 -0.21 -21.94 5.83
N ILE A 74 -0.54 -21.56 4.60
CA ILE A 74 -1.63 -22.17 3.83
C ILE A 74 -1.31 -23.63 3.49
N ASN A 75 -0.08 -23.92 3.04
CA ASN A 75 0.33 -25.29 2.71
C ASN A 75 0.44 -26.20 3.94
N LYS A 76 0.83 -25.68 5.11
CA LYS A 76 0.89 -26.47 6.35
C LYS A 76 -0.50 -26.86 6.89
N LYS A 77 -1.57 -26.16 6.48
CA LYS A 77 -2.96 -26.48 6.85
C LYS A 77 -3.63 -27.51 5.93
N SER A 78 -2.94 -27.92 4.86
CA SER A 78 -3.41 -28.87 3.85
C SER A 78 -2.57 -30.15 3.84
N VAL A 79 -2.24 -30.68 5.04
CA VAL A 79 -1.82 -32.07 5.27
C VAL A 79 -2.50 -32.53 6.55
#